data_AF-A0A8T9BUN9-F1
#
_entry.id   AF-A0A8T9BUN9-F1
#
_cell.length_a   1.000
_cell.length_b   1.000
_cell.length_c   1.000
_cell.angle_alpha   90.00
_cell.angle_beta   90.00
_cell.angle_gamma   90.00
#
_symmetry.space_group_name_H-M   'P 1'
#
loop_
_entity.id
_entity.type
_entity.pdbx_description
1 polymer ?
#
loop_
_entity_poly.entity_id
_entity_poly.type
_entity_poly.pdbx_seq_one_letter_code
_entity_poly.pdbx_strand_id
1 'polypeptide(L)'
;MSAQSLKRKTSVAGFMETKWLKLGVPVVVYTIFGPPAIVVVARVLRGQSVDFLSVLVSHLKGTRSVKGPLWYPALLLVFDTTHALLPQLSMPIPGFWPTTLLTISSSFLLQAANPLHLNALLAPLSVQPAYFPQYTAAYILGALSTPASTLLTPARRNTLFSTSILSGTYLGYLLRHLPSHDIISSLTGHYNTLTLTYAIWNNTTGLLLGSSLLALFEEKEWAGRRWGSMGRYSYAAFLVHPIVCVGICVAAERWRASGLVKTG
;
A
#
# COMPACT_ATOMS: atom_id res chain seq x y z
N MET A 1 2.73 -16.58 1.23
CA MET A 1 2.69 -16.71 2.72
C MET A 1 1.31 -17.10 3.28
N SER A 2 0.19 -16.56 2.78
CA SER A 2 -1.14 -16.85 3.32
C SER A 2 -1.64 -18.28 3.03
N ALA A 3 -1.58 -18.74 1.78
CA ALA A 3 -2.01 -20.09 1.42
C ALA A 3 -1.18 -21.20 2.09
N GLN A 4 0.13 -21.02 2.24
CA GLN A 4 0.97 -21.94 3.02
C GLN A 4 0.65 -21.91 4.52
N SER A 5 0.24 -20.76 5.07
CA SER A 5 -0.20 -20.65 6.46
C SER A 5 -1.58 -21.27 6.68
N LEU A 6 -2.46 -21.23 5.68
CA LEU A 6 -3.75 -21.93 5.69
C LEU A 6 -3.52 -23.43 5.58
N LYS A 7 -2.67 -23.91 4.66
CA LYS A 7 -2.29 -25.33 4.56
C LYS A 7 -1.63 -25.88 5.83
N ARG A 8 -0.89 -25.05 6.57
CA ARG A 8 -0.26 -25.43 7.85
C ARG A 8 -1.23 -25.44 9.04
N LYS A 9 -2.41 -24.83 8.92
CA LYS A 9 -3.41 -24.79 9.99
C LYS A 9 -4.58 -25.69 9.62
N THR A 10 -4.86 -26.67 10.48
CA THR A 10 -5.89 -27.69 10.25
C THR A 10 -7.32 -27.12 10.21
N SER A 11 -7.55 -25.88 10.65
CA SER A 11 -8.86 -25.23 10.65
C SER A 11 -8.84 -23.79 10.11
N VAL A 12 -9.86 -23.46 9.31
CA VAL A 12 -10.13 -22.09 8.82
C VAL A 12 -10.32 -21.12 9.99
N ALA A 13 -11.05 -21.53 11.03
CA ALA A 13 -11.27 -20.71 12.23
C ALA A 13 -9.95 -20.31 12.92
N GLY A 14 -9.05 -21.27 13.15
CA GLY A 14 -7.75 -20.98 13.78
C GLY A 14 -6.83 -20.14 12.88
N PHE A 15 -6.97 -20.23 11.56
CA PHE A 15 -6.28 -19.32 10.63
C PHE A 15 -6.82 -17.89 10.75
N MET A 16 -8.14 -17.73 10.70
CA MET A 16 -8.81 -16.44 10.81
C MET A 16 -8.53 -15.76 12.14
N GLU A 17 -8.57 -16.49 13.26
CA GLU A 17 -8.23 -15.96 14.58
C GLU A 17 -6.81 -15.36 14.61
N THR A 18 -5.83 -16.07 14.07
CA THR A 18 -4.45 -15.57 14.01
C THR A 18 -4.31 -14.35 13.11
N LYS A 19 -5.06 -14.27 12.01
CA LYS A 19 -5.05 -13.10 11.12
C LYS A 19 -5.72 -11.90 11.77
N TRP A 20 -6.85 -12.09 12.44
CA TRP A 20 -7.51 -11.05 13.23
C TRP A 20 -6.62 -10.50 14.33
N LEU A 21 -5.94 -11.36 15.10
CA LEU A 21 -5.02 -10.93 16.14
C LEU A 21 -3.81 -10.16 15.60
N LYS A 22 -3.25 -10.58 14.46
CA LYS A 22 -2.04 -9.96 13.88
C LYS A 22 -2.30 -8.74 13.02
N LEU A 23 -3.45 -8.67 12.35
CA LEU A 23 -3.78 -7.62 11.39
C LEU A 23 -4.96 -6.77 11.89
N GLY A 24 -6.08 -7.41 12.24
CA GLY A 24 -7.32 -6.73 12.60
C GLY A 24 -7.22 -5.92 13.89
N VAL A 25 -6.68 -6.50 14.97
CA VAL A 25 -6.53 -5.80 16.26
C VAL A 25 -5.65 -4.55 16.09
N PRO A 26 -4.44 -4.61 15.48
CA PRO A 26 -3.66 -3.41 15.20
C PRO A 26 -4.41 -2.37 14.36
N VAL A 27 -5.14 -2.80 13.31
CA VAL A 27 -5.95 -1.92 12.46
C VAL A 27 -6.97 -1.13 13.28
N VAL A 28 -7.74 -1.82 14.14
CA VAL A 28 -8.77 -1.21 14.96
C VAL A 28 -8.15 -0.25 15.97
N VAL A 29 -7.16 -0.72 16.74
CA VAL A 29 -6.50 0.07 17.78
C VAL A 29 -5.88 1.34 17.19
N TYR A 30 -5.14 1.23 16.10
CA TYR A 30 -4.54 2.41 15.46
C TYR A 30 -5.59 3.34 14.86
N THR A 31 -6.63 2.81 14.21
CA THR A 31 -7.67 3.66 13.60
C THR A 31 -8.36 4.51 14.66
N ILE A 32 -8.56 3.96 15.86
CA ILE A 32 -9.17 4.67 16.99
C ILE A 32 -8.19 5.65 17.64
N PHE A 33 -6.98 5.21 17.98
CA PHE A 33 -6.06 5.98 18.84
C PHE A 33 -4.92 6.68 18.12
N GLY A 34 -4.46 6.16 16.98
CA GLY A 34 -3.30 6.64 16.25
C GLY A 34 -3.43 8.10 15.81
N PRO A 35 -4.43 8.47 14.98
CA PRO A 35 -4.61 9.85 14.54
C PRO A 35 -4.82 10.85 15.70
N PRO A 36 -5.66 10.57 16.72
CA PRO A 36 -5.75 11.43 17.90
C PRO A 36 -4.41 11.61 18.62
N ALA A 37 -3.64 10.54 18.82
CA ALA A 37 -2.33 10.61 19.47
C ALA A 37 -1.35 11.49 18.69
N ILE A 38 -1.34 11.38 17.35
CA ILE A 38 -0.52 12.24 16.48
C ILE A 38 -0.89 13.72 16.68
N VAL A 39 -2.19 14.04 16.68
CA VAL A 39 -2.69 15.41 16.87
C VAL A 39 -2.30 15.95 18.24
N VAL A 40 -2.47 15.15 19.29
CA VAL A 40 -2.12 15.55 20.67
C VAL A 40 -0.62 15.78 20.81
N VAL A 41 0.22 14.86 20.33
CA VAL A 41 1.68 15.02 20.36
C VAL A 41 2.10 16.29 19.63
N ALA A 42 1.59 16.53 18.42
CA ALA A 42 1.92 17.72 17.65
C ALA A 42 1.55 19.02 18.38
N ARG A 43 0.36 19.06 18.99
CA ARG A 43 -0.14 20.24 19.72
C ARG A 43 0.60 20.48 21.04
N VAL A 44 0.88 19.43 21.81
CA VAL A 44 1.66 19.51 23.06
C VAL A 44 3.08 19.99 22.78
N LEU A 45 3.74 19.46 21.73
CA LEU A 45 5.07 19.92 21.33
C LEU A 45 5.08 21.38 20.85
N ARG A 46 3.93 21.92 20.44
CA ARG A 46 3.74 23.34 20.11
C ARG A 46 3.33 24.21 21.31
N GLY A 47 3.29 23.65 22.52
CA GLY A 47 2.95 24.36 23.76
C GLY A 47 1.46 24.63 23.94
N GLN A 48 0.59 23.94 23.20
CA GLN A 48 -0.86 24.09 23.32
C GLN A 48 -1.41 23.14 24.40
N SER A 49 -2.36 23.62 25.20
CA SER A 49 -3.16 22.75 26.09
C SER A 49 -4.15 21.93 25.27
N VAL A 50 -4.19 20.62 25.48
CA VAL A 50 -5.05 19.72 24.72
C VAL A 50 -5.76 18.75 25.65
N ASP A 51 -7.09 18.69 25.55
CA ASP A 51 -7.86 17.60 26.10
C ASP A 51 -7.90 16.44 25.08
N PHE A 52 -7.29 15.30 25.42
CA PHE A 52 -7.26 14.12 24.55
C PHE A 52 -8.67 13.59 24.26
N LEU A 53 -9.58 13.64 25.23
CA LEU A 53 -10.92 13.07 25.07
C LEU A 53 -11.72 13.84 24.02
N SER A 54 -11.67 15.18 24.03
CA SER A 54 -12.28 16.00 22.99
C SER A 54 -11.77 15.67 21.58
N VAL A 55 -10.46 15.46 21.43
CA VAL A 55 -9.83 15.10 20.14
C VAL A 55 -10.28 13.71 19.70
N LEU A 56 -10.30 12.74 20.62
CA LEU A 56 -10.75 11.37 20.33
C LEU A 56 -12.22 11.33 19.91
N VAL A 57 -13.11 12.01 20.63
CA VAL A 57 -14.54 12.05 20.29
C VAL A 57 -14.77 12.72 18.95
N SER A 58 -14.09 13.84 18.68
CA SER A 58 -14.16 14.52 17.38
C SER A 58 -13.69 13.61 16.25
N HIS A 59 -12.62 12.85 16.47
CA HIS A 59 -12.10 11.90 15.51
C HIS A 59 -13.07 10.75 15.23
N LEU A 60 -13.64 10.13 16.28
CA LEU A 60 -14.57 9.03 16.13
C LEU A 60 -15.85 9.43 15.37
N LYS A 61 -16.39 10.63 15.62
CA LYS A 61 -17.55 11.16 14.88
C LYS A 61 -17.29 11.30 13.38
N GLY A 62 -16.05 11.60 12.98
CA GLY A 62 -15.65 11.75 11.58
C GLY A 62 -15.08 10.48 10.92
N THR A 63 -14.97 9.37 11.66
CA THR A 63 -14.31 8.17 11.17
C THR A 63 -15.28 7.29 10.40
N ARG A 64 -15.13 7.26 9.06
CA ARG A 64 -15.89 6.39 8.16
C ARG A 64 -15.08 5.20 7.60
N SER A 65 -13.76 5.26 7.75
CA SER A 65 -12.83 4.30 7.14
C SER A 65 -11.57 4.15 7.97
N VAL A 66 -10.82 3.05 7.74
CA VAL A 66 -9.51 2.78 8.32
C VAL A 66 -8.56 3.96 8.09
N LYS A 67 -7.73 4.30 9.08
CA LYS A 67 -6.88 5.50 9.03
C LYS A 67 -5.39 5.16 8.96
N GLY A 68 -4.65 6.05 8.29
CA GLY A 68 -3.19 5.98 8.18
C GLY A 68 -2.69 4.72 7.47
N PRO A 69 -1.47 4.25 7.76
CA PRO A 69 -0.80 3.21 6.99
C PRO A 69 -1.45 1.82 7.12
N LEU A 70 -2.38 1.64 8.06
CA LEU A 70 -2.99 0.34 8.33
C LEU A 70 -4.13 -0.06 7.38
N TRP A 71 -4.45 0.78 6.39
CA TRP A 71 -5.37 0.40 5.31
C TRP A 71 -4.88 -0.87 4.57
N TYR A 72 -3.55 -1.05 4.44
CA TYR A 72 -2.98 -2.21 3.76
C TYR A 72 -3.14 -3.53 4.55
N PRO A 73 -2.79 -3.62 5.85
CA PRO A 73 -3.17 -4.74 6.70
C PRO A 73 -4.67 -5.05 6.72
N ALA A 74 -5.54 -4.04 6.67
CA ALA A 74 -6.99 -4.24 6.58
C ALA A 74 -7.38 -4.90 5.25
N LEU A 75 -6.82 -4.43 4.13
CA LEU A 75 -7.02 -5.03 2.82
C LEU A 75 -6.50 -6.47 2.75
N LEU A 76 -5.32 -6.74 3.33
CA LEU A 76 -4.78 -8.10 3.43
C LEU A 76 -5.69 -9.02 4.24
N LEU A 77 -6.28 -8.54 5.33
CA LEU A 77 -7.24 -9.31 6.13
C LEU A 77 -8.48 -9.67 5.30
N VAL A 78 -8.98 -8.74 4.47
CA VAL A 78 -10.07 -9.02 3.53
C VAL A 78 -9.66 -10.09 2.52
N PHE A 79 -8.50 -9.98 1.89
CA PHE A 79 -8.02 -11.01 0.96
C PHE A 79 -7.82 -12.37 1.63
N ASP A 80 -7.27 -12.42 2.84
CA ASP A 80 -7.10 -13.63 3.63
C ASP A 80 -8.45 -14.26 3.98
N THR A 81 -9.44 -13.44 4.35
CA THR A 81 -10.81 -13.88 4.66
C THR A 81 -11.48 -14.45 3.41
N THR A 82 -11.46 -13.71 2.31
CA THR A 82 -12.04 -14.15 1.03
C THR A 82 -11.41 -15.45 0.55
N HIS A 83 -10.08 -15.56 0.59
CA HIS A 83 -9.36 -16.77 0.21
C HIS A 83 -9.69 -17.97 1.12
N ALA A 84 -9.87 -17.75 2.42
CA ALA A 84 -10.21 -18.81 3.35
C ALA A 84 -11.67 -19.28 3.24
N LEU A 85 -12.61 -18.38 2.92
CA LEU A 85 -14.03 -18.69 2.77
C LEU A 85 -14.41 -19.20 1.39
N LEU A 86 -13.62 -18.88 0.36
CA LEU A 86 -13.88 -19.26 -1.03
C LEU A 86 -12.76 -20.14 -1.62
N PRO A 87 -12.41 -21.28 -1.00
CA PRO A 87 -11.31 -22.14 -1.47
C PRO A 87 -11.59 -22.81 -2.82
N GLN A 88 -12.85 -22.83 -3.28
CA GLN A 88 -13.29 -23.49 -4.50
C GLN A 88 -13.20 -22.61 -5.76
N LEU A 89 -12.88 -21.32 -5.61
CA LEU A 89 -12.65 -20.43 -6.76
C LEU A 89 -11.28 -20.74 -7.38
N SER A 90 -11.25 -21.80 -8.19
CA SER A 90 -10.15 -22.10 -9.12
C SER A 90 -10.14 -21.04 -10.20
N MET A 91 -9.55 -19.89 -9.91
CA MET A 91 -9.35 -18.83 -10.89
C MET A 91 -8.27 -19.28 -11.86
N PRO A 92 -8.57 -19.48 -13.17
CA PRO A 92 -7.53 -19.71 -14.15
C PRO A 92 -6.63 -18.48 -14.14
N ILE A 93 -5.40 -18.63 -13.67
CA ILE A 93 -4.43 -17.53 -13.68
C ILE A 93 -3.87 -17.45 -15.09
N PRO A 94 -4.16 -16.37 -15.84
CA PRO A 94 -3.57 -16.19 -17.16
C PRO A 94 -2.05 -16.15 -17.04
N GLY A 95 -1.35 -16.37 -18.17
CA GLY A 95 0.09 -16.17 -18.23
C GLY A 95 0.52 -14.78 -17.72
N PHE A 96 1.82 -14.62 -17.45
CA PHE A 96 2.38 -13.39 -16.88
C PHE A 96 1.95 -12.12 -17.61
N TRP A 97 2.06 -12.09 -18.94
CA TRP A 97 1.73 -10.91 -19.75
C TRP A 97 0.23 -10.61 -19.80
N PRO A 98 -0.66 -11.58 -20.10
CA PRO A 98 -2.10 -11.34 -19.98
C PRO A 98 -2.53 -10.80 -18.61
N THR A 99 -1.97 -11.34 -17.52
CA THR A 99 -2.26 -10.85 -16.16
C THR A 99 -1.79 -9.41 -15.96
N THR A 100 -0.58 -9.09 -16.44
CA THR A 100 0.00 -7.74 -16.35
C THR A 100 -0.83 -6.72 -17.15
N LEU A 101 -1.20 -7.07 -18.39
CA LEU A 101 -2.02 -6.22 -19.25
C LEU A 101 -3.41 -6.01 -18.65
N LEU A 102 -4.06 -7.07 -18.17
CA LEU A 102 -5.36 -6.96 -17.50
C LEU A 102 -5.27 -6.03 -16.28
N THR A 103 -4.21 -6.15 -15.48
CA THR A 103 -4.00 -5.29 -14.30
C THR A 103 -3.83 -3.82 -14.70
N ILE A 104 -3.02 -3.54 -15.75
CA ILE A 104 -2.82 -2.18 -16.29
C ILE A 104 -4.14 -1.62 -16.81
N SER A 105 -4.84 -2.39 -17.65
CA SER A 105 -6.11 -1.99 -18.25
C SER A 105 -7.18 -1.73 -17.18
N SER A 106 -7.34 -2.63 -16.21
CA SER A 106 -8.28 -2.43 -15.11
C SER A 106 -7.91 -1.21 -14.26
N SER A 107 -6.64 -1.00 -13.95
CA SER A 107 -6.18 0.18 -13.20
C SER A 107 -6.49 1.47 -13.97
N PHE A 108 -6.18 1.50 -15.26
CA PHE A 108 -6.46 2.63 -16.15
C PHE A 108 -7.96 2.92 -16.22
N LEU A 109 -8.79 1.90 -16.47
CA LEU A 109 -10.24 2.06 -16.56
C LEU A 109 -10.84 2.55 -15.24
N LEU A 110 -10.41 1.99 -14.11
CA LEU A 110 -10.90 2.43 -12.79
C LEU A 110 -10.45 3.85 -12.44
N GLN A 111 -9.27 4.27 -12.90
CA GLN A 111 -8.76 5.63 -12.68
C GLN A 111 -9.45 6.65 -13.59
N ALA A 112 -9.70 6.27 -14.85
CA ALA A 112 -10.42 7.10 -15.82
C ALA A 112 -11.91 7.21 -15.49
N ALA A 113 -12.54 6.13 -15.00
CA ALA A 113 -13.97 6.08 -14.68
C ALA A 113 -14.35 6.68 -13.33
N ASN A 114 -13.39 6.95 -12.43
CA ASN A 114 -13.65 7.62 -11.15
C ASN A 114 -13.29 9.11 -11.22
N PRO A 115 -14.24 9.98 -11.62
CA PRO A 115 -14.06 11.44 -11.55
C PRO A 115 -14.11 11.98 -10.11
N LEU A 116 -14.64 11.18 -9.17
CA LEU A 116 -14.66 11.51 -7.75
C LEU A 116 -13.26 11.37 -7.19
N HIS A 117 -12.54 12.49 -7.16
CA HIS A 117 -11.31 12.84 -6.43
C HIS A 117 -10.26 11.73 -6.20
N LEU A 118 -8.98 12.06 -6.40
CA LEU A 118 -7.81 11.28 -5.98
C LEU A 118 -7.86 10.70 -4.52
N ASN A 119 -8.81 11.17 -3.71
CA ASN A 119 -9.07 10.79 -2.32
C ASN A 119 -10.41 10.06 -2.09
N ALA A 120 -11.13 9.60 -3.13
CA ALA A 120 -12.30 8.74 -2.96
C ALA A 120 -11.85 7.35 -2.51
N LEU A 121 -11.50 7.31 -1.23
CA LEU A 121 -11.15 6.13 -0.48
C LEU A 121 -12.41 5.27 -0.33
N LEU A 122 -12.37 4.04 -0.85
CA LEU A 122 -13.46 3.09 -0.65
C LEU A 122 -13.62 2.83 0.84
N ALA A 123 -14.70 3.36 1.41
CA ALA A 123 -15.11 2.99 2.75
C ALA A 123 -15.57 1.53 2.76
N PRO A 124 -15.25 0.76 3.82
CA PRO A 124 -14.57 1.18 5.04
C PRO A 124 -13.03 1.05 5.01
N LEU A 125 -12.43 0.51 3.95
CA LEU A 125 -11.02 0.08 3.96
C LEU A 125 -10.02 1.20 3.69
N SER A 126 -10.47 2.35 3.21
CA SER A 126 -9.60 3.43 2.72
C SER A 126 -8.69 3.01 1.57
N VAL A 127 -9.19 2.18 0.66
CA VAL A 127 -8.44 1.74 -0.53
C VAL A 127 -8.84 2.60 -1.72
N GLN A 128 -7.86 3.06 -2.50
CA GLN A 128 -8.15 3.71 -3.78
C GLN A 128 -8.52 2.65 -4.83
N PRO A 129 -9.71 2.74 -5.47
CA PRO A 129 -10.15 1.73 -6.44
C PRO A 129 -9.15 1.48 -7.57
N ALA A 130 -8.50 2.55 -8.05
CA ALA A 130 -7.56 2.50 -9.16
C ALA A 130 -6.37 1.54 -8.92
N TYR A 131 -5.96 1.32 -7.67
CA TYR A 131 -4.85 0.43 -7.33
C TYR A 131 -5.30 -0.97 -6.90
N PHE A 132 -6.61 -1.18 -6.73
CA PHE A 132 -7.16 -2.46 -6.29
C PHE A 132 -6.79 -3.63 -7.22
N PRO A 133 -6.77 -3.49 -8.56
CA PRO A 133 -6.31 -4.56 -9.44
C PRO A 133 -4.86 -4.97 -9.15
N GLN A 134 -3.98 -3.99 -8.94
CA GLN A 134 -2.57 -4.22 -8.63
C GLN A 134 -2.40 -4.98 -7.30
N TYR A 135 -3.13 -4.59 -6.26
CA TYR A 135 -3.08 -5.28 -4.97
C TYR A 135 -3.62 -6.70 -5.05
N THR A 136 -4.67 -6.91 -5.83
CA THR A 136 -5.27 -8.23 -6.06
C THR A 136 -4.27 -9.15 -6.78
N ALA A 137 -3.65 -8.68 -7.87
CA ALA A 137 -2.63 -9.42 -8.59
C ALA A 137 -1.43 -9.78 -7.70
N ALA A 138 -0.93 -8.82 -6.91
CA ALA A 138 0.16 -9.05 -5.96
C ALA A 138 -0.21 -10.08 -4.88
N TYR A 139 -1.43 -10.03 -4.35
CA TYR A 139 -1.91 -11.01 -3.38
C TYR A 139 -2.00 -12.41 -3.98
N ILE A 140 -2.59 -12.56 -5.17
CA ILE A 140 -2.70 -13.86 -5.86
C ILE A 140 -1.32 -14.45 -6.11
N LEU A 141 -0.38 -13.66 -6.66
CA LEU A 141 1.00 -14.09 -6.88
C LEU A 141 1.66 -14.56 -5.57
N GLY A 142 1.50 -13.80 -4.48
CA GLY A 142 2.02 -14.17 -3.16
C GLY A 142 1.32 -15.36 -2.49
N ALA A 143 0.06 -15.64 -2.85
CA ALA A 143 -0.69 -16.79 -2.38
C ALA A 143 -0.23 -18.08 -3.08
N LEU A 144 -0.06 -18.03 -4.39
CA LEU A 144 0.46 -19.14 -5.20
C LEU A 144 1.87 -19.56 -4.79
N SER A 145 2.58 -18.71 -4.04
CA SER A 145 3.91 -18.99 -3.49
C SER A 145 4.90 -19.38 -4.58
N THR A 146 4.72 -18.80 -5.77
CA THR A 146 5.59 -19.01 -6.92
C THR A 146 6.94 -18.38 -6.62
N PRO A 147 8.07 -19.11 -6.76
CA PRO A 147 9.40 -18.54 -6.57
C PRO A 147 9.58 -17.28 -7.42
N ALA A 148 10.23 -16.24 -6.90
CA ALA A 148 10.39 -14.99 -7.63
C ALA A 148 11.13 -15.20 -8.96
N SER A 149 12.08 -16.15 -8.95
CA SER A 149 12.83 -16.64 -10.11
C SER A 149 11.95 -17.16 -11.25
N THR A 150 10.80 -17.77 -10.94
CA THR A 150 9.87 -18.29 -11.96
C THR A 150 8.95 -17.20 -12.52
N LEU A 151 8.68 -16.15 -11.73
CA LEU A 151 7.88 -15.02 -12.14
C LEU A 151 8.65 -14.14 -13.14
N LEU A 152 9.92 -13.83 -12.82
CA LEU A 152 10.78 -12.95 -13.60
C LEU A 152 11.97 -13.67 -14.20
N THR A 153 11.74 -14.16 -15.42
CA THR A 153 12.87 -14.41 -16.31
C THR A 153 13.62 -13.10 -16.59
N PRO A 154 14.92 -13.16 -16.90
CA PRO A 154 15.71 -11.96 -17.24
C PRO A 154 15.05 -11.12 -18.34
N ALA A 155 14.44 -11.77 -19.34
CA ALA A 155 13.69 -11.10 -20.40
C ALA A 155 12.49 -10.29 -19.84
N ARG A 156 11.64 -10.90 -19.01
CA ARG A 156 10.48 -10.22 -18.39
C ARG A 156 10.92 -9.05 -17.51
N ARG A 157 11.99 -9.24 -16.74
CA ARG A 157 12.55 -8.18 -15.88
C ARG A 157 13.05 -7.00 -16.71
N ASN A 158 13.81 -7.26 -17.76
CA ASN A 158 14.33 -6.21 -18.64
C ASN A 158 13.19 -5.48 -19.34
N THR A 159 12.16 -6.20 -19.81
CA THR A 159 10.96 -5.55 -20.38
C THR A 159 10.27 -4.65 -19.36
N LEU A 160 9.99 -5.14 -18.14
CA LEU A 160 9.37 -4.32 -17.10
C LEU A 160 10.21 -3.11 -16.70
N PHE A 161 11.53 -3.28 -16.58
CA PHE A 161 12.46 -2.20 -16.29
C PHE A 161 12.44 -1.14 -17.39
N SER A 162 12.61 -1.54 -18.65
CA SER A 162 12.55 -0.64 -19.80
C SER A 162 11.20 0.07 -19.89
N THR A 163 10.09 -0.65 -19.72
CA THR A 163 8.74 -0.05 -19.71
C THR A 163 8.57 0.94 -18.55
N SER A 164 9.07 0.62 -17.35
CA SER A 164 9.00 1.51 -16.19
C SER A 164 9.81 2.79 -16.42
N ILE A 165 11.02 2.69 -16.97
CA ILE A 165 11.87 3.85 -17.27
C ILE A 165 11.26 4.71 -18.38
N LEU A 166 10.82 4.10 -19.49
CA LEU A 166 10.22 4.83 -20.60
C LEU A 166 8.92 5.52 -20.19
N SER A 167 8.01 4.80 -19.52
CA SER A 167 6.75 5.37 -19.05
C SER A 167 6.95 6.42 -17.97
N GLY A 168 7.90 6.23 -17.04
CA GLY A 168 8.24 7.23 -16.02
C GLY A 168 8.87 8.49 -16.60
N THR A 169 9.73 8.34 -17.60
CA THR A 169 10.34 9.48 -18.32
C THR A 169 9.27 10.25 -19.09
N TYR A 170 8.38 9.54 -19.79
CA TYR A 170 7.28 10.16 -20.51
C TYR A 170 6.27 10.82 -19.57
N LEU A 171 5.99 10.23 -18.42
CA LEU A 171 5.19 10.85 -17.37
C LEU A 171 5.83 12.16 -16.89
N GLY A 172 7.13 12.17 -16.62
CA GLY A 172 7.87 13.39 -16.27
C GLY A 172 7.82 14.46 -17.36
N TYR A 173 7.88 14.05 -18.64
CA TYR A 173 7.67 14.95 -19.77
C TYR A 173 6.26 15.56 -19.77
N LEU A 174 5.20 14.75 -19.66
CA LEU A 174 3.82 15.22 -19.63
C LEU A 174 3.58 16.19 -18.45
N LEU A 175 4.07 15.85 -17.26
CA LEU A 175 3.91 16.68 -16.06
C LEU A 175 4.60 18.05 -16.17
N ARG A 176 5.67 18.18 -16.97
CA ARG A 176 6.35 19.45 -17.22
C ARG A 176 5.62 20.35 -18.21
N HIS A 177 4.81 19.77 -19.11
CA HIS A 177 4.13 20.51 -20.17
C HIS A 177 2.65 20.76 -19.86
N LEU A 178 2.11 20.15 -18.81
CA LEU A 178 0.76 20.42 -18.33
C LEU A 178 0.74 21.61 -17.37
N PRO A 179 -0.29 22.48 -17.44
CA PRO A 179 -0.47 23.54 -16.45
C PRO A 179 -0.63 22.94 -15.05
N SER A 180 0.04 23.50 -14.04
CA SER A 180 0.07 22.94 -12.67
C SER A 180 -1.31 22.77 -12.02
N HIS A 181 -2.29 23.57 -12.43
CA HIS A 181 -3.67 23.50 -11.94
C HIS A 181 -4.46 22.31 -12.52
N ASP A 182 -4.01 21.77 -13.65
CA ASP A 182 -4.69 20.70 -14.38
C ASP A 182 -4.09 19.31 -14.13
N ILE A 183 -2.97 19.19 -13.41
CA ILE A 183 -2.28 17.90 -13.24
C ILE A 183 -3.16 16.90 -12.48
N ILE A 184 -3.75 17.31 -11.36
CA ILE A 184 -4.56 16.43 -10.50
C ILE A 184 -5.87 16.06 -11.21
N SER A 185 -6.52 17.04 -11.85
CA SER A 185 -7.74 16.80 -12.63
C SER A 185 -7.45 15.93 -13.86
N SER A 186 -6.29 16.06 -14.49
CA SER A 186 -5.91 15.24 -15.64
C SER A 186 -5.49 13.81 -15.27
N LEU A 187 -5.06 13.56 -14.03
CA LEU A 187 -4.68 12.21 -13.57
C LEU A 187 -5.86 11.32 -13.19
N THR A 188 -7.07 11.88 -13.02
CA THR A 188 -8.26 11.15 -12.59
C THR A 188 -9.50 11.60 -13.35
N GLY A 189 -10.45 10.69 -13.59
CA GLY A 189 -11.72 11.06 -14.22
C GLY A 189 -11.66 11.34 -15.72
N HIS A 190 -10.51 11.07 -16.36
CA HIS A 190 -10.31 11.34 -17.78
C HIS A 190 -9.59 10.17 -18.46
N TYR A 191 -10.11 9.79 -19.63
CA TYR A 191 -9.47 8.88 -20.57
C TYR A 191 -8.42 9.65 -21.38
N ASN A 192 -7.22 9.81 -20.83
CA ASN A 192 -6.15 10.53 -21.48
C ASN A 192 -4.80 9.80 -21.37
N THR A 193 -3.84 10.31 -22.13
CA THR A 193 -2.47 9.77 -22.19
C THR A 193 -1.76 9.83 -20.84
N LEU A 194 -2.04 10.83 -20.00
CA LEU A 194 -1.43 10.96 -18.68
C LEU A 194 -1.88 9.82 -17.75
N THR A 195 -3.18 9.56 -17.66
CA THR A 195 -3.77 8.46 -16.88
C THR A 195 -3.27 7.11 -17.37
N LEU A 196 -3.20 6.89 -18.69
CA LEU A 196 -2.68 5.64 -19.26
C LEU A 196 -1.20 5.44 -18.94
N THR A 197 -0.38 6.47 -19.16
CA THR A 197 1.05 6.42 -18.89
C THR A 197 1.32 6.17 -17.41
N TYR A 198 0.58 6.84 -16.53
CA TYR A 198 0.64 6.61 -15.09
C TYR A 198 0.25 5.18 -14.71
N ALA A 199 -0.83 4.64 -15.27
CA ALA A 199 -1.24 3.25 -15.01
C ALA A 199 -0.18 2.23 -15.45
N ILE A 200 0.44 2.43 -16.63
CA ILE A 200 1.55 1.60 -17.11
C ILE A 200 2.74 1.70 -16.14
N TRP A 201 3.17 2.93 -15.83
CA TRP A 201 4.31 3.18 -14.95
C TRP A 201 4.11 2.57 -13.56
N ASN A 202 2.97 2.84 -12.92
CA ASN A 202 2.67 2.38 -11.57
C ASN A 202 2.63 0.84 -11.47
N ASN A 203 1.98 0.18 -12.42
CA ASN A 203 1.84 -1.29 -12.40
C ASN A 203 3.17 -1.98 -12.71
N THR A 204 3.90 -1.52 -13.73
CA THR A 204 5.19 -2.11 -14.10
C THR A 204 6.26 -1.90 -13.03
N THR A 205 6.32 -0.69 -12.46
CA THR A 205 7.22 -0.37 -11.34
C THR A 205 6.89 -1.18 -10.10
N GLY A 206 5.61 -1.25 -9.71
CA GLY A 206 5.21 -2.00 -8.53
C GLY A 206 5.46 -3.50 -8.67
N LEU A 207 5.19 -4.08 -9.84
CA LEU A 207 5.51 -5.48 -10.12
C LEU A 207 7.02 -5.71 -10.07
N LEU A 208 7.83 -4.85 -10.70
CA LEU A 208 9.29 -4.94 -10.70
C LEU A 208 9.88 -4.82 -9.29
N LEU A 209 9.44 -3.84 -8.50
CA LEU A 209 9.93 -3.64 -7.12
C LEU A 209 9.55 -4.81 -6.22
N GLY A 210 8.27 -5.19 -6.19
CA GLY A 210 7.79 -6.24 -5.29
C GLY A 210 8.47 -7.58 -5.56
N SER A 211 8.66 -7.90 -6.83
CA SER A 211 9.29 -9.13 -7.26
C SER A 211 10.82 -9.13 -7.16
N SER A 212 11.49 -8.00 -7.38
CA SER A 212 12.93 -7.86 -7.14
C SER A 212 13.24 -7.96 -5.65
N LEU A 213 12.38 -7.40 -4.79
CA LEU A 213 12.47 -7.62 -3.35
C LEU A 213 12.28 -9.10 -3.00
N LEU A 214 11.26 -9.78 -3.56
CA LEU A 214 11.09 -11.22 -3.33
C LEU A 214 12.32 -12.02 -3.78
N ALA A 215 12.89 -11.72 -4.96
CA ALA A 215 14.10 -12.36 -5.45
C ALA A 215 15.30 -12.10 -4.53
N LEU A 216 15.46 -10.87 -4.03
CA LEU A 216 16.50 -10.53 -3.06
C LEU A 216 16.37 -11.36 -1.78
N PHE A 217 15.14 -11.51 -1.26
CA PHE A 217 14.86 -12.30 -0.06
C PHE A 217 15.03 -13.81 -0.28
N GLU A 218 14.88 -14.28 -1.53
CA GLU A 218 15.08 -15.68 -1.93
C GLU A 218 16.57 -16.01 -2.13
N GLU A 219 17.32 -15.12 -2.79
CA GLU A 219 18.74 -15.34 -3.15
C GLU A 219 19.71 -15.08 -2.02
N LYS A 220 19.42 -14.13 -1.12
CA LYS A 220 20.38 -13.69 -0.10
C LYS A 220 20.17 -14.43 1.20
N GLU A 221 21.18 -15.16 1.63
CA GLU A 221 21.17 -15.90 2.89
C GLU A 221 20.80 -15.03 4.09
N TRP A 222 21.34 -13.80 4.18
CA TRP A 222 21.04 -12.88 5.28
C TRP A 222 19.56 -12.53 5.38
N ALA A 223 18.87 -12.46 4.25
CA ALA A 223 17.45 -12.12 4.18
C ALA A 223 16.58 -13.31 4.63
N GLY A 224 17.01 -14.54 4.31
CA GLY A 224 16.36 -15.79 4.72
C GLY A 224 16.64 -16.24 6.17
N ARG A 225 17.52 -15.55 6.91
CA ARG A 225 17.84 -15.91 8.31
C ARG A 225 16.60 -15.78 9.21
N ARG A 226 16.56 -16.55 10.29
CA ARG A 226 15.57 -16.37 11.35
C ARG A 226 15.86 -15.07 12.10
N TRP A 227 15.17 -14.00 11.73
CA TRP A 227 15.23 -12.68 12.38
C TRP A 227 14.65 -12.66 13.82
N GLY A 228 14.61 -13.80 14.52
CA GLY A 228 14.09 -13.92 15.87
C GLY A 228 12.70 -13.30 16.02
N SER A 229 12.57 -12.37 16.98
CA SER A 229 11.34 -11.62 17.27
C SER A 229 11.17 -10.37 16.40
N MET A 230 12.12 -10.01 15.55
CA MET A 230 12.08 -8.77 14.76
C MET A 230 10.88 -8.74 13.81
N GLY A 231 10.56 -9.89 13.20
CA GLY A 231 9.33 -10.06 12.40
C GLY A 231 8.03 -10.00 13.21
N ARG A 232 8.08 -10.24 14.53
CA ARG A 232 6.92 -10.08 15.44
C ARG A 232 6.67 -8.60 15.76
N TYR A 233 7.71 -7.77 15.78
CA TYR A 233 7.61 -6.34 16.13
C TYR A 233 7.51 -5.39 14.92
N SER A 234 7.63 -5.89 13.69
CA SER A 234 7.48 -5.07 12.49
C SER A 234 6.16 -4.29 12.47
N TYR A 235 5.06 -4.89 12.94
CA TYR A 235 3.77 -4.21 13.08
C TYR A 235 3.78 -3.09 14.12
N ALA A 236 4.49 -3.26 15.23
CA ALA A 236 4.61 -2.21 16.25
C ALA A 236 5.37 -1.00 15.70
N ALA A 237 6.37 -1.21 14.85
CA ALA A 237 7.07 -0.12 14.18
C ALA A 237 6.11 0.71 13.29
N PHE A 238 5.19 0.07 12.56
CA PHE A 238 4.19 0.78 11.75
C PHE A 238 3.21 1.62 12.58
N LEU A 239 2.91 1.21 13.83
CA LEU A 239 2.03 1.95 14.73
C LEU A 239 2.71 3.21 15.28
N VAL A 240 3.99 3.10 15.63
CA VAL A 240 4.74 4.15 16.33
C VAL A 240 5.39 5.12 15.36
N HIS A 241 5.77 4.65 14.16
CA HIS A 241 6.50 5.44 13.17
C HIS A 241 5.83 6.79 12.84
N PRO A 242 4.52 6.89 12.57
CA PRO A 242 3.89 8.18 12.27
C PRO A 242 3.99 9.19 13.43
N ILE A 243 3.89 8.73 14.68
CA ILE A 243 4.00 9.57 15.87
C ILE A 243 5.43 10.10 16.01
N VAL A 244 6.43 9.23 15.82
CA VAL A 244 7.85 9.59 15.85
C VAL A 244 8.19 10.58 14.74
N CYS A 245 7.74 10.32 13.51
CA CYS A 245 7.96 11.23 12.38
C CYS A 245 7.37 12.61 12.64
N VAL A 246 6.15 12.68 13.17
CA VAL A 246 5.53 13.97 13.53
C VAL A 246 6.30 14.67 14.65
N GLY A 247 6.76 13.93 15.66
CA GLY A 247 7.62 14.48 16.71
C GLY A 247 8.92 15.08 16.16
N ILE A 248 9.59 14.36 15.25
CA ILE A 248 10.80 14.83 14.57
C ILE A 248 10.49 16.05 13.69
N CYS A 249 9.40 16.02 12.91
CA CYS A 249 9.01 17.15 12.07
C CYS A 249 8.76 18.41 12.91
N VAL A 250 8.02 18.31 14.01
CA VAL A 250 7.75 19.46 14.91
C VAL A 250 9.03 19.93 15.60
N ALA A 251 9.95 19.02 15.95
CA ALA A 251 11.25 19.40 16.49
C ALA A 251 12.11 20.14 15.42
N ALA A 252 12.10 19.65 14.18
CA ALA A 252 12.81 20.24 13.06
C ALA A 252 12.19 21.55 12.55
N GLU A 253 10.89 21.79 12.77
CA GLU A 253 10.25 23.10 12.52
C GLU A 253 10.99 24.22 13.26
N ARG A 254 11.40 23.96 14.52
CA ARG A 254 12.14 24.91 15.36
C ARG A 254 13.60 25.10 14.94
N TRP A 255 14.14 24.21 14.11
CA TRP A 255 15.51 24.33 13.61
C TRP A 255 15.57 25.43 12.53
N ARG A 256 16.37 26.48 12.77
CA ARG A 256 16.64 27.55 11.78
C ARG A 256 17.61 27.10 10.67
N ALA A 257 17.38 25.92 10.08
CA ALA A 257 18.10 25.48 8.89
C ALA A 257 17.45 26.04 7.62
N SER A 258 18.24 26.34 6.59
CA SER A 258 17.75 26.84 5.29
C SER A 258 16.82 25.81 4.63
N GLY A 259 15.92 26.28 3.76
CA GLY A 259 14.91 25.41 3.12
C GLY A 259 15.51 24.20 2.40
N LEU A 260 16.71 24.35 1.83
CA LEU A 260 17.48 23.28 1.17
C LEU A 260 17.83 22.08 2.09
N VAL A 261 18.03 22.32 3.39
CA VAL A 261 18.31 21.25 4.37
C VAL A 261 17.04 20.58 4.86
N LYS A 262 15.89 21.24 4.73
CA LYS A 262 14.58 20.73 5.17
C LYS A 262 13.83 19.94 4.09
N THR A 263 14.21 20.09 2.82
CA THR A 263 13.54 19.48 1.66
C THR A 263 14.40 18.45 0.92
N GLY A 264 15.62 18.18 1.40
CA GLY A 264 16.54 17.18 0.84
C GLY A 264 16.27 15.78 1.36
#